data_AF-A0A2H6JP74-F1
#
_entry.id   AF-A0A2H6JP74-F1
#
_cell.length_a   1.000
_cell.length_b   1.000
_cell.length_c   1.000
_cell.angle_alpha   90.00
_cell.angle_beta   90.00
_cell.angle_gamma   90.00
#
_symmetry.space_group_name_H-M   'P 1'
#
loop_
_entity.id
_entity.type
_entity.pdbx_description
1 polymer ?
#
loop_
_entity_poly.entity_id
_entity_poly.type
_entity_poly.pdbx_seq_one_letter_code
_entity_poly.pdbx_strand_id
1 'polypeptide(L)'
;MASLKLRYLIALVLLSAAACVVKSLQYDSKQDDVAGLAAIRTIPMRLGRWQGHDVPLAEEVYDILETRAILNRKYVSPEGNYIFLSIVHYSDTKVDFHAPEACLGGRGERTTKIVKKIYLTLNGKTFPLIIAEVKAKNFDSQSLSYYFYKAGNFMGQSYIKMRLNIAYNRLTEQNKSGSLIRISMPMQLIVSKEKQETQLVQFLQELVPFLVSHDKDI
;
A
#
# COMPACT_ATOMS: atom_id res chain seq x y z
N MET A 1 15.72 48.05 18.99
CA MET A 1 15.64 48.02 17.50
C MET A 1 16.45 46.89 16.85
N ALA A 2 17.69 46.61 17.27
CA ALA A 2 18.52 45.54 16.69
C ALA A 2 17.92 44.12 16.83
N SER A 3 17.27 43.81 17.96
CA SER A 3 16.61 42.52 18.19
C SER A 3 15.40 42.26 17.27
N LEU A 4 14.71 43.32 16.84
CA LEU A 4 13.58 43.22 15.90
C LEU A 4 14.09 42.87 14.50
N LYS A 5 15.14 43.56 14.03
CA LYS A 5 15.78 43.30 12.73
C LYS A 5 16.32 41.86 12.65
N LEU A 6 16.91 41.36 13.72
CA LEU A 6 17.39 39.98 13.81
C LEU A 6 16.24 38.96 13.70
N ARG A 7 15.12 39.21 14.39
CA ARG A 7 13.93 38.33 14.30
C ARG A 7 13.35 38.28 12.88
N TYR A 8 13.27 39.42 12.19
CA TYR A 8 12.82 39.45 10.80
C TYR A 8 13.78 38.75 9.84
N LEU A 9 15.10 38.89 10.04
CA LEU A 9 16.10 38.17 9.24
C LEU A 9 15.96 36.66 9.42
N ILE A 10 15.81 36.19 10.67
CA ILE A 10 15.60 34.77 10.98
C ILE A 10 14.31 34.27 10.31
N ALA A 11 13.21 35.01 10.42
CA ALA A 11 11.94 34.65 9.78
C ALA A 11 12.06 34.58 8.25
N LEU A 12 12.77 35.53 7.63
CA LEU A 12 12.99 35.55 6.18
C LEU A 12 13.82 34.35 5.72
N VAL A 13 14.87 33.99 6.46
CA VAL A 13 15.69 32.80 6.18
C VAL A 13 14.87 31.53 6.32
N LEU A 14 14.07 31.39 7.38
CA LEU A 14 13.20 30.24 7.59
C LEU A 14 12.13 30.11 6.48
N LEU A 15 11.50 31.22 6.09
CA LEU A 15 10.53 31.22 4.99
C LEU A 15 11.18 30.90 3.64
N SER A 16 12.38 31.42 3.38
CA SER A 16 13.12 31.14 2.14
C SER A 16 13.58 29.69 2.08
N ALA A 17 14.07 29.14 3.20
CA ALA A 17 14.41 27.73 3.34
C ALA A 17 13.16 26.85 3.13
N ALA A 18 12.04 27.18 3.77
CA ALA A 18 10.78 26.47 3.58
C ALA A 18 10.30 26.53 2.13
N ALA A 19 10.36 27.69 1.47
CA ALA A 19 9.99 27.85 0.06
C ALA A 19 10.89 27.03 -0.88
N CYS A 20 12.20 27.01 -0.62
CA CYS A 20 13.15 26.18 -1.37
C CYS A 20 12.85 24.69 -1.19
N VAL A 21 12.56 24.25 0.03
CA VAL A 21 12.13 22.88 0.33
C VAL A 21 10.82 22.56 -0.39
N VAL A 22 9.80 23.41 -0.31
CA VAL A 22 8.53 23.19 -1.01
C VAL A 22 8.74 23.08 -2.51
N LYS A 23 9.52 23.98 -3.13
CA LYS A 23 9.83 23.93 -4.56
C LYS A 23 10.61 22.66 -4.94
N SER A 24 11.60 22.27 -4.13
CA SER A 24 12.34 21.03 -4.32
C SER A 24 11.48 19.78 -4.15
N LEU A 25 10.37 19.90 -3.40
CA LEU A 25 9.35 18.86 -3.20
C LEU A 25 8.12 19.01 -4.11
N GLN A 26 8.06 20.01 -5.02
CA GLN A 26 6.92 20.18 -5.93
C GLN A 26 6.81 18.99 -6.88
N TYR A 27 5.59 18.48 -7.05
CA TYR A 27 5.29 17.23 -7.73
C TYR A 27 5.42 17.35 -9.25
N ASP A 28 5.94 16.30 -9.91
CA ASP A 28 5.84 16.18 -11.36
C ASP A 28 4.46 15.61 -11.72
N SER A 29 3.63 16.41 -12.38
CA SER A 29 2.21 16.08 -12.65
C SER A 29 1.96 14.77 -13.39
N LYS A 30 2.99 14.17 -14.00
CA LYS A 30 2.89 13.00 -14.86
C LYS A 30 3.38 11.75 -14.15
N GLN A 31 2.47 10.83 -13.88
CA GLN A 31 2.85 9.47 -13.53
C GLN A 31 3.46 8.76 -14.74
N ASP A 32 4.55 8.03 -14.50
CA ASP A 32 5.01 7.00 -15.42
C ASP A 32 4.22 5.71 -15.16
N ASP A 33 3.03 5.64 -15.75
CA ASP A 33 2.15 4.46 -15.66
C ASP A 33 2.81 3.21 -16.26
N VAL A 34 3.68 3.36 -17.26
CA VAL A 34 4.35 2.23 -17.91
C VAL A 34 5.34 1.59 -16.95
N ALA A 35 6.21 2.40 -16.34
CA ALA A 35 7.14 1.93 -15.32
C ALA A 35 6.40 1.38 -14.08
N GLY A 36 5.33 2.03 -13.65
CA GLY A 36 4.53 1.60 -12.51
C GLY A 36 3.85 0.24 -12.76
N LEU A 37 3.25 0.05 -13.94
CA LEU A 37 2.68 -1.23 -14.36
C LEU A 37 3.75 -2.32 -14.44
N ALA A 38 4.93 -2.01 -14.98
CA ALA A 38 6.03 -2.96 -15.04
C ALA A 38 6.44 -3.43 -13.63
N ALA A 39 6.53 -2.51 -12.66
CA ALA A 39 6.89 -2.83 -11.28
C ALA A 39 5.91 -3.82 -10.62
N ILE A 40 4.61 -3.64 -10.83
CA ILE A 40 3.58 -4.51 -10.21
C ILE A 40 3.24 -5.75 -11.03
N ARG A 41 3.53 -5.78 -12.34
CA ARG A 41 3.34 -6.99 -13.18
C ARG A 41 4.38 -8.07 -12.93
N THR A 42 5.37 -7.81 -12.09
CA THR A 42 6.33 -8.81 -11.58
C THR A 42 5.67 -9.86 -10.68
N ILE A 43 4.49 -9.57 -10.11
CA ILE A 43 3.74 -10.56 -9.34
C ILE A 43 3.30 -11.70 -10.26
N PRO A 44 3.69 -12.96 -10.00
CA PRO A 44 3.42 -14.08 -10.90
C PRO A 44 1.94 -14.49 -10.89
N MET A 45 1.48 -15.12 -11.97
CA MET A 45 0.14 -15.73 -12.00
C MET A 45 0.02 -16.93 -11.06
N ARG A 46 1.14 -17.57 -10.70
CA ARG A 46 1.15 -18.69 -9.74
C ARG A 46 1.93 -18.27 -8.50
N LEU A 47 1.25 -18.21 -7.37
CA LEU A 47 1.86 -18.02 -6.05
C LEU A 47 1.65 -19.31 -5.27
N GLY A 48 2.74 -20.08 -5.07
CA GLY A 48 2.67 -21.39 -4.43
C GLY A 48 1.60 -22.29 -5.06
N ARG A 49 0.53 -22.52 -4.29
CA ARG A 49 -0.63 -23.34 -4.70
C ARG A 49 -1.79 -22.56 -5.33
N TRP A 50 -1.71 -21.23 -5.35
CA TRP A 50 -2.74 -20.34 -5.82
C TRP A 50 -2.59 -20.04 -7.31
N GLN A 51 -3.69 -20.13 -8.05
CA GLN A 51 -3.77 -19.74 -9.45
C GLN A 51 -4.45 -18.38 -9.57
N GLY A 52 -3.72 -17.41 -10.11
CA GLY A 52 -4.15 -16.04 -10.34
C GLY A 52 -4.80 -15.84 -11.70
N HIS A 53 -5.75 -14.92 -11.73
CA HIS A 53 -6.29 -14.31 -12.94
C HIS A 53 -6.59 -12.83 -12.68
N ASP A 54 -6.19 -11.98 -13.62
CA ASP A 54 -6.43 -10.54 -13.53
C ASP A 54 -7.93 -10.25 -13.70
N VAL A 55 -8.43 -9.35 -12.87
CA VAL A 55 -9.82 -8.91 -12.87
C VAL A 55 -9.84 -7.46 -13.32
N PRO A 56 -10.43 -7.15 -14.49
CA PRO A 56 -10.45 -5.79 -15.01
C PRO A 56 -11.19 -4.86 -14.04
N LEU A 57 -10.72 -3.62 -13.99
CA LEU A 57 -11.38 -2.54 -13.27
C LEU A 57 -12.16 -1.68 -14.27
N ALA A 58 -13.20 -1.00 -13.79
CA ALA A 58 -13.91 -0.01 -14.58
C ALA A 58 -13.03 1.24 -14.77
N GLU A 59 -13.20 1.95 -15.89
CA GLU A 59 -12.38 3.14 -16.22
C GLU A 59 -12.45 4.21 -15.13
N GLU A 60 -13.62 4.38 -14.51
CA GLU A 60 -13.84 5.36 -13.44
C GLU A 60 -12.94 5.09 -12.22
N VAL A 61 -12.52 3.83 -12.00
CA VAL A 61 -11.60 3.49 -10.90
C VAL A 61 -10.20 4.03 -11.17
N TYR A 62 -9.74 3.96 -12.41
CA TYR A 62 -8.44 4.53 -12.81
C TYR A 62 -8.48 6.06 -12.74
N ASP A 63 -9.60 6.67 -13.13
CA ASP A 63 -9.79 8.12 -13.08
C ASP A 63 -9.82 8.63 -11.63
N ILE A 64 -10.58 7.97 -10.75
CA ILE A 64 -10.67 8.34 -9.32
C ILE A 64 -9.32 8.18 -8.61
N LEU A 65 -8.57 7.13 -8.92
CA LEU A 65 -7.27 6.86 -8.33
C LEU A 65 -6.13 7.59 -9.05
N GLU A 66 -6.43 8.31 -10.13
CA GLU A 66 -5.48 9.08 -10.93
C GLU A 66 -4.19 8.29 -11.28
N THR A 67 -4.32 6.97 -11.49
CA THR A 67 -3.22 6.08 -11.85
C THR A 67 -3.71 4.89 -12.66
N ARG A 68 -2.92 4.48 -13.65
CA ARG A 68 -3.17 3.24 -14.39
C ARG A 68 -2.34 2.07 -13.90
N ALA A 69 -1.38 2.31 -13.01
CA ALA A 69 -0.56 1.29 -12.38
C ALA A 69 -1.31 0.56 -11.25
N ILE A 70 -2.36 -0.18 -11.62
CA ILE A 70 -3.18 -0.96 -10.70
C ILE A 70 -3.17 -2.43 -11.11
N LEU A 71 -2.79 -3.31 -10.17
CA LEU A 71 -2.97 -4.74 -10.28
C LEU A 71 -4.18 -5.14 -9.44
N ASN A 72 -5.20 -5.71 -10.08
CA ASN A 72 -6.34 -6.32 -9.40
C ASN A 72 -6.44 -7.77 -9.85
N ARG A 73 -6.16 -8.71 -8.96
CA ARG A 73 -6.01 -10.13 -9.30
C ARG A 73 -6.70 -11.01 -8.28
N LYS A 74 -7.45 -12.00 -8.76
CA LYS A 74 -8.06 -13.03 -7.94
C LYS A 74 -7.21 -14.29 -7.99
N TYR A 75 -6.77 -14.75 -6.82
CA TYR A 75 -6.04 -15.99 -6.62
C TYR A 75 -6.98 -17.05 -6.08
N VAL A 76 -7.01 -18.23 -6.68
CA VAL A 76 -7.88 -19.34 -6.31
C VAL A 76 -7.04 -20.54 -5.88
N SER A 77 -7.38 -21.14 -4.73
CA SER A 77 -6.74 -22.36 -4.25
C SER A 77 -7.39 -23.59 -4.88
N PRO A 78 -6.74 -24.77 -4.85
CA PRO A 78 -7.33 -26.02 -5.33
C PRO A 78 -8.64 -26.40 -4.63
N GLU A 79 -8.85 -25.94 -3.39
CA GLU A 79 -10.10 -26.11 -2.63
C GLU A 79 -11.21 -25.11 -3.00
N GLY A 80 -10.98 -24.21 -3.96
CA GLY A 80 -11.96 -23.21 -4.38
C GLY A 80 -12.06 -21.96 -3.50
N ASN A 81 -11.23 -21.86 -2.45
CA ASN A 81 -11.09 -20.59 -1.71
C ASN A 81 -10.41 -19.54 -2.60
N TYR A 82 -10.70 -18.26 -2.38
CA TYR A 82 -10.05 -17.21 -3.15
C TYR A 82 -9.60 -16.03 -2.29
N ILE A 83 -8.51 -15.39 -2.74
CA ILE A 83 -7.96 -14.15 -2.20
C ILE A 83 -7.88 -13.14 -3.33
N PHE A 84 -8.38 -11.94 -3.09
CA PHE A 84 -8.18 -10.79 -3.97
C PHE A 84 -6.93 -10.03 -3.56
N LEU A 85 -6.00 -9.88 -4.48
CA LEU A 85 -4.86 -8.98 -4.38
C LEU A 85 -5.20 -7.70 -5.15
N SER A 86 -5.08 -6.56 -4.48
CA SER A 86 -5.10 -5.24 -5.11
C SER A 86 -3.83 -4.49 -4.74
N ILE A 87 -3.10 -4.03 -5.76
CA ILE A 87 -1.95 -3.15 -5.61
C ILE A 87 -2.25 -1.89 -6.42
N VAL A 88 -2.35 -0.76 -5.73
CA VAL A 88 -2.41 0.57 -6.37
C VAL A 88 -1.03 1.18 -6.22
N HIS A 89 -0.35 1.42 -7.33
CA HIS A 89 1.03 1.90 -7.37
C HIS A 89 1.10 3.31 -7.93
N TYR A 90 1.91 4.14 -7.30
CA TYR A 90 2.24 5.47 -7.76
C TYR A 90 3.75 5.51 -8.01
N SER A 91 4.16 5.75 -9.25
CA SER A 91 5.58 5.80 -9.65
C SER A 91 6.32 7.05 -9.11
N ASP A 92 5.56 8.02 -8.60
CA ASP A 92 6.08 9.30 -8.09
C ASP A 92 5.29 9.76 -6.83
N THR A 93 5.61 10.94 -6.33
CA THR A 93 5.26 11.44 -4.99
C THR A 93 3.81 11.91 -4.78
N LYS A 94 2.99 12.06 -5.83
CA LYS A 94 1.53 12.28 -5.70
C LYS A 94 0.86 10.98 -5.37
N VAL A 95 1.05 10.58 -4.12
CA VAL A 95 0.38 9.42 -3.56
C VAL A 95 -0.89 9.89 -2.88
N ASP A 96 -2.03 9.66 -3.52
CA ASP A 96 -3.34 9.92 -2.93
C ASP A 96 -3.99 8.61 -2.49
N PHE A 97 -3.47 8.07 -1.39
CA PHE A 97 -4.13 6.96 -0.71
C PHE A 97 -5.08 7.53 0.34
N HIS A 98 -6.37 7.35 0.12
CA HIS A 98 -7.34 7.49 1.19
C HIS A 98 -7.29 6.29 2.14
N ALA A 99 -7.64 6.53 3.41
CA ALA A 99 -7.74 5.46 4.38
C ALA A 99 -8.80 4.43 3.91
N PRO A 100 -8.57 3.12 4.01
CA PRO A 100 -9.48 2.08 3.51
C PRO A 100 -10.93 2.22 3.99
N GLU A 101 -11.10 2.78 5.19
CA GLU A 101 -12.41 3.01 5.80
C GLU A 101 -13.25 4.04 5.04
N ALA A 102 -12.63 5.01 4.36
CA ALA A 102 -13.35 6.04 3.62
C ALA A 102 -14.09 5.45 2.40
N CYS A 103 -13.47 4.51 1.69
CA CYS A 103 -14.07 3.86 0.53
C CYS A 103 -15.17 2.86 0.92
N LEU A 104 -14.94 2.05 1.96
CA LEU A 104 -15.89 1.05 2.43
C LEU A 104 -17.07 1.68 3.18
N GLY A 105 -16.81 2.71 4.00
CA GLY A 105 -17.86 3.47 4.66
C GLY A 105 -18.78 4.19 3.66
N GLY A 106 -18.22 4.70 2.54
CA GLY A 106 -19.01 5.27 1.45
C GLY A 106 -19.95 4.28 0.75
N ARG A 107 -19.72 2.97 0.89
CA ARG A 107 -20.60 1.90 0.40
C ARG A 107 -21.63 1.41 1.43
N GLY A 108 -21.68 2.06 2.60
CA GLY A 108 -22.59 1.69 3.69
C GLY A 108 -22.15 0.44 4.47
N GLU A 109 -20.93 -0.04 4.27
CA GLU A 109 -20.43 -1.24 4.96
C GLU A 109 -20.05 -0.89 6.40
N ARG A 110 -20.40 -1.77 7.35
CA ARG A 110 -19.89 -1.63 8.73
C ARG A 110 -18.47 -2.16 8.77
N THR A 111 -17.51 -1.28 9.03
CA THR A 111 -16.09 -1.63 9.10
C THR A 111 -15.55 -1.64 10.52
N THR A 112 -14.73 -2.62 10.86
CA THR A 112 -13.89 -2.61 12.06
C THR A 112 -12.43 -2.72 11.65
N LYS A 113 -11.62 -1.75 12.08
CA LYS A 113 -10.17 -1.70 11.83
C LYS A 113 -9.41 -2.02 13.11
N ILE A 114 -8.43 -2.92 13.03
CA ILE A 114 -7.43 -3.10 14.08
C ILE A 114 -6.03 -3.07 13.46
N VAL A 115 -5.05 -2.60 14.23
CA VAL A 115 -3.64 -2.71 13.86
C VAL A 115 -3.13 -4.06 14.36
N LYS A 116 -2.52 -4.84 13.46
CA LYS A 116 -2.02 -6.18 13.77
C LYS A 116 -0.55 -6.29 13.37
N LYS A 117 0.24 -6.95 14.22
CA LYS A 117 1.61 -7.33 13.90
C LYS A 117 1.61 -8.80 13.50
N ILE A 118 2.13 -9.09 12.32
CA ILE A 118 2.34 -10.45 11.81
C ILE A 118 3.82 -10.67 11.56
N TYR A 119 4.27 -11.91 11.64
CA TYR A 119 5.66 -12.28 11.39
C TYR A 119 5.74 -13.04 10.07
N LEU A 120 6.66 -12.63 9.22
CA LEU A 120 6.91 -13.21 7.90
C LEU A 120 8.39 -13.58 7.79
N THR A 121 8.70 -14.62 7.04
CA THR A 121 10.08 -15.10 6.86
C THR A 121 10.53 -14.87 5.42
N LEU A 122 11.62 -14.15 5.21
CA LEU A 122 12.21 -13.94 3.89
C LEU A 122 13.69 -14.31 3.96
N ASN A 123 14.17 -15.14 3.05
CA ASN A 123 15.57 -15.58 2.99
C ASN A 123 16.11 -16.10 4.34
N GLY A 124 15.27 -16.83 5.10
CA GLY A 124 15.61 -17.38 6.41
C GLY A 124 15.55 -16.37 7.58
N LYS A 125 15.29 -15.09 7.32
CA LYS A 125 15.11 -14.06 8.35
C LYS A 125 13.64 -13.80 8.63
N THR A 126 13.24 -13.80 9.89
CA THR A 126 11.89 -13.43 10.29
C THR A 126 11.82 -11.95 10.62
N PHE A 127 10.86 -11.24 10.03
CA PHE A 127 10.64 -9.81 10.28
C PHE A 127 9.17 -9.54 10.60
N PRO A 128 8.88 -8.49 11.41
CA PRO A 128 7.51 -8.09 11.70
C PRO A 128 6.96 -7.18 10.59
N LEU A 129 5.75 -7.47 10.12
CA LEU A 129 4.96 -6.56 9.31
C LEU A 129 3.76 -6.06 10.13
N ILE A 130 3.60 -4.74 10.23
CA ILE A 130 2.46 -4.11 10.89
C ILE A 130 1.41 -3.78 9.82
N ILE A 131 0.27 -4.46 9.87
CA ILE A 131 -0.84 -4.29 8.91
C ILE A 131 -2.06 -3.65 9.57
N ALA A 132 -2.96 -3.10 8.77
CA ALA A 132 -4.32 -2.76 9.18
C ALA A 132 -5.24 -3.91 8.76
N GLU A 133 -5.76 -4.64 9.74
CA GLU A 133 -6.81 -5.65 9.54
C GLU A 133 -8.15 -4.92 9.53
N VAL A 134 -8.87 -5.02 8.41
CA VAL A 134 -10.19 -4.44 8.23
C VAL A 134 -11.17 -5.58 8.00
N LYS A 135 -12.17 -5.67 8.87
CA LYS A 135 -13.36 -6.47 8.64
C LYS A 135 -14.44 -5.58 8.10
N ALA A 136 -15.05 -5.96 6.99
CA ALA A 136 -16.18 -5.25 6.43
C ALA A 136 -17.39 -6.18 6.37
N LYS A 137 -18.55 -5.68 6.80
CA LYS A 137 -19.80 -6.42 6.86
C LYS A 137 -20.90 -5.66 6.14
N ASN A 138 -21.55 -6.36 5.21
CA ASN A 138 -22.82 -5.99 4.59
C ASN A 138 -23.93 -6.93 5.11
N PHE A 139 -25.15 -6.78 4.58
CA PHE A 139 -26.30 -7.61 4.96
C PHE A 139 -26.00 -9.11 4.83
N ASP A 140 -25.45 -9.54 3.69
CA ASP A 140 -25.28 -10.96 3.36
C ASP A 140 -23.82 -11.44 3.29
N SER A 141 -22.85 -10.53 3.45
CA SER A 141 -21.43 -10.85 3.26
C SER A 141 -20.54 -10.21 4.30
N GLN A 142 -19.50 -10.93 4.68
CA GLN A 142 -18.38 -10.42 5.47
C GLN A 142 -17.09 -10.62 4.68
N SER A 143 -16.16 -9.70 4.82
CA SER A 143 -14.82 -9.83 4.25
C SER A 143 -13.76 -9.49 5.30
N LEU A 144 -12.62 -10.15 5.17
CA LEU A 144 -11.42 -9.89 5.96
C LEU A 144 -10.34 -9.38 5.01
N SER A 145 -9.79 -8.22 5.31
CA SER A 145 -8.78 -7.55 4.48
C SER A 145 -7.57 -7.14 5.30
N TYR A 146 -6.36 -7.30 4.75
CA TYR A 146 -5.15 -6.70 5.28
C TYR A 146 -4.67 -5.60 4.34
N TYR A 147 -4.44 -4.42 4.90
CA TYR A 147 -3.91 -3.25 4.21
C TYR A 147 -2.54 -2.87 4.75
N PHE A 148 -1.61 -2.56 3.86
CA PHE A 148 -0.31 -1.97 4.19
C PHE A 148 0.27 -1.23 2.99
N TYR A 149 1.21 -0.34 3.28
CA TYR A 149 1.91 0.47 2.29
C TYR A 149 3.33 -0.07 2.07
N LYS A 150 3.88 0.19 0.88
CA LYS A 150 5.27 -0.03 0.52
C LYS A 150 5.84 1.23 -0.12
N ALA A 151 6.99 1.71 0.34
CA ALA A 151 7.70 2.84 -0.25
C ALA A 151 9.20 2.74 0.06
N GLY A 152 10.05 2.50 -0.94
CA GLY A 152 11.45 2.11 -0.72
C GLY A 152 11.53 0.97 0.31
N ASN A 153 12.42 1.08 1.30
CA ASN A 153 12.58 0.05 2.34
C ASN A 153 11.42 0.01 3.38
N PHE A 154 10.50 0.97 3.36
CA PHE A 154 9.38 0.97 4.30
C PHE A 154 8.25 0.03 3.83
N MET A 155 7.81 -0.85 4.73
CA MET A 155 6.60 -1.65 4.57
C MET A 155 5.75 -1.64 5.85
N GLY A 156 4.48 -1.24 5.76
CA GLY A 156 3.56 -1.27 6.91
C GLY A 156 2.34 -0.36 6.78
N GLN A 157 1.46 -0.36 7.77
CA GLN A 157 0.14 0.29 7.69
C GLN A 157 0.12 1.81 7.87
N SER A 158 1.23 2.43 8.29
CA SER A 158 1.23 3.87 8.61
C SER A 158 1.39 4.73 7.35
N TYR A 159 0.32 5.41 6.97
CA TYR A 159 0.31 6.38 5.86
C TYR A 159 1.34 7.50 6.06
N ILE A 160 1.45 8.04 7.29
CA ILE A 160 2.40 9.12 7.59
C ILE A 160 3.84 8.63 7.40
N LYS A 161 4.18 7.43 7.90
CA LYS A 161 5.53 6.86 7.70
C LYS A 161 5.84 6.62 6.22
N MET A 162 4.87 6.15 5.46
CA MET A 162 5.01 6.02 4.00
C MET A 162 5.32 7.37 3.35
N ARG A 163 4.53 8.43 3.65
CA ARG A 163 4.75 9.79 3.12
C ARG A 163 6.14 10.34 3.47
N LEU A 164 6.59 10.12 4.71
CA LEU A 164 7.92 10.54 5.16
C LEU A 164 9.04 9.77 4.42
N ASN A 165 8.84 8.47 4.13
CA ASN A 165 9.81 7.69 3.35
C ASN A 165 9.88 8.15 1.90
N ILE A 166 8.75 8.43 1.27
CA ILE A 166 8.71 8.98 -0.10
C ILE A 166 9.44 10.33 -0.15
N ALA A 167 9.19 11.20 0.84
CA ALA A 167 9.88 12.49 0.92
C ALA A 167 11.39 12.33 1.14
N TYR A 168 11.82 11.40 2.01
CA TYR A 168 13.23 11.10 2.25
C TYR A 168 13.91 10.54 0.99
N ASN A 169 13.28 9.56 0.32
CA ASN A 169 13.80 8.94 -0.90
C ASN A 169 13.94 9.95 -2.03
N ARG A 170 13.09 10.98 -2.06
CA ARG A 170 13.22 12.09 -3.02
C ARG A 170 14.50 12.90 -2.81
N LEU A 171 14.87 13.14 -1.55
CA LEU A 171 16.09 13.88 -1.20
C LEU A 171 17.37 13.06 -1.45
N THR A 172 17.27 11.74 -1.42
CA THR A 172 18.41 10.82 -1.61
C THR A 172 18.46 10.20 -3.02
N GLU A 173 17.62 10.66 -3.95
CA GLU A 173 17.49 10.13 -5.32
C GLU A 173 17.21 8.61 -5.39
N GLN A 174 16.62 8.06 -4.33
CA GLN A 174 16.19 6.67 -4.26
C GLN A 174 14.79 6.50 -4.86
N ASN A 175 14.30 5.26 -4.91
CA ASN A 175 12.98 4.95 -5.45
C ASN A 175 11.86 5.71 -4.70
N LYS A 176 11.19 6.63 -5.41
CA LYS A 176 10.16 7.54 -4.89
C LYS A 176 8.74 6.97 -4.97
N SER A 177 8.61 5.75 -5.48
CA SER A 177 7.31 5.10 -5.66
C SER A 177 6.66 4.70 -4.32
N GLY A 178 5.34 4.70 -4.32
CA GLY A 178 4.51 4.26 -3.22
C GLY A 178 3.45 3.27 -3.70
N SER A 179 3.17 2.23 -2.92
CA SER A 179 2.11 1.27 -3.21
C SER A 179 1.22 1.06 -2.00
N LEU A 180 -0.09 1.01 -2.23
CA LEU A 180 -1.06 0.49 -1.29
C LEU A 180 -1.38 -0.93 -1.70
N ILE A 181 -1.15 -1.86 -0.79
CA ILE A 181 -1.37 -3.28 -1.00
C ILE A 181 -2.52 -3.71 -0.12
N ARG A 182 -3.50 -4.37 -0.73
CA ARG A 182 -4.63 -5.02 -0.08
C ARG A 182 -4.68 -6.48 -0.48
N ILE A 183 -4.73 -7.36 0.51
CA ILE A 183 -5.20 -8.74 0.31
C ILE A 183 -6.52 -8.92 1.03
N SER A 184 -7.50 -9.55 0.41
CA SER A 184 -8.81 -9.77 1.01
C SER A 184 -9.42 -11.11 0.65
N MET A 185 -10.25 -11.65 1.54
CA MET A 185 -11.03 -12.85 1.30
C MET A 185 -12.46 -12.69 1.84
N PRO A 186 -13.45 -13.34 1.24
CA PRO A 186 -14.76 -13.46 1.85
C PRO A 186 -14.66 -14.30 3.13
N MET A 187 -15.37 -13.89 4.17
CA MET A 187 -15.43 -14.64 5.40
C MET A 187 -16.51 -15.73 5.32
N GLN A 188 -16.13 -16.97 5.64
CA GLN A 188 -17.07 -18.08 5.75
C GLN A 188 -17.49 -18.25 7.21
N LEU A 189 -18.81 -18.22 7.48
CA LEU A 189 -19.36 -18.29 8.84
C LEU A 189 -19.10 -19.63 9.55
N ILE A 190 -18.99 -20.71 8.78
CA ILE A 190 -18.74 -22.06 9.30
C ILE A 190 -17.25 -22.32 9.59
N VAL A 191 -16.35 -21.44 9.13
CA VAL A 191 -14.91 -21.57 9.31
C VAL A 191 -14.47 -20.62 10.42
N SER A 192 -13.60 -21.10 11.32
CA SER A 192 -13.06 -20.24 12.38
C SER A 192 -12.30 -19.05 11.82
N LYS A 193 -12.25 -17.96 12.59
CA LYS A 193 -11.54 -16.74 12.19
C LYS A 193 -10.04 -17.04 12.02
N GLU A 194 -9.47 -17.81 12.93
CA GLU A 194 -8.05 -18.15 13.01
C GLU A 194 -7.58 -18.89 11.76
N LYS A 195 -8.41 -19.80 11.23
CA LYS A 195 -8.09 -20.53 10.00
C LYS A 195 -8.05 -19.61 8.78
N GLN A 196 -8.99 -18.66 8.69
CA GLN A 196 -9.05 -17.67 7.61
C GLN A 196 -7.89 -16.66 7.70
N GLU A 197 -7.56 -16.22 8.91
CA GLU A 197 -6.37 -15.39 9.15
C GLU A 197 -5.08 -16.11 8.75
N THR A 198 -4.98 -17.41 9.08
CA THR A 198 -3.82 -18.24 8.72
C THR A 198 -3.68 -18.33 7.21
N GLN A 199 -4.78 -18.49 6.46
CA GLN A 199 -4.75 -18.50 4.99
C GLN A 199 -4.24 -17.17 4.42
N LEU A 200 -4.68 -16.02 4.94
CA LEU A 200 -4.18 -14.71 4.51
C LEU A 200 -2.69 -14.54 4.82
N VAL A 201 -2.22 -14.96 6.00
CA VAL A 201 -0.80 -14.89 6.37
C VAL A 201 0.05 -15.80 5.48
N GLN A 202 -0.41 -17.01 5.18
CA GLN A 202 0.28 -17.93 4.27
C GLN A 202 0.35 -17.38 2.85
N PHE A 203 -0.74 -16.81 2.34
CA PHE A 203 -0.73 -16.15 1.03
C PHE A 203 0.25 -14.97 1.02
N LEU A 204 0.24 -14.16 2.08
CA LEU A 204 1.16 -13.03 2.19
C LEU A 204 2.62 -13.48 2.25
N GLN A 205 2.90 -14.59 2.93
CA GLN A 205 4.22 -15.22 3.01
C GLN A 205 4.76 -15.62 1.62
N GLU A 206 3.89 -16.05 0.72
CA GLU A 206 4.23 -16.35 -0.69
C GLU A 206 4.35 -15.08 -1.54
N LEU A 207 3.62 -14.02 -1.22
CA LEU A 207 3.60 -12.75 -1.96
C LEU A 207 4.83 -11.87 -1.65
N VAL A 208 5.28 -11.82 -0.40
CA VAL A 208 6.35 -10.92 0.08
C VAL A 208 7.60 -10.91 -0.81
N PRO A 209 8.17 -12.06 -1.25
CA PRO A 209 9.37 -12.07 -2.08
C PRO A 209 9.25 -11.21 -3.34
N PHE A 210 8.04 -11.08 -3.89
CA PHE A 210 7.80 -10.27 -5.09
C PHE A 210 7.63 -8.78 -4.78
N LEU A 211 7.15 -8.43 -3.58
CA LEU A 211 7.00 -7.04 -3.12
C LEU A 211 8.33 -6.36 -2.77
N VAL A 212 9.36 -7.16 -2.53
CA VAL A 212 10.68 -6.74 -2.03
C VAL A 212 11.82 -7.10 -2.98
N SER A 213 11.51 -7.73 -4.12
CA SER A 213 12.48 -8.28 -5.08
C SER A 213 13.50 -7.27 -5.64
N HIS A 214 13.27 -5.97 -5.44
CA HIS A 214 14.13 -4.88 -5.88
C HIS A 214 14.82 -4.14 -4.72
N ASP A 215 14.57 -4.55 -3.48
CA ASP A 215 15.18 -3.96 -2.28
C ASP A 215 16.39 -4.82 -1.88
N LYS A 216 17.58 -4.21 -1.84
CA LYS A 216 18.83 -4.93 -1.53
C LYS A 216 18.99 -5.29 -0.04
N ASP A 217 18.12 -4.79 0.85
CA ASP A 217 18.41 -4.67 2.29
C ASP A 217 17.34 -5.21 3.25
N ILE A 218 16.50 -6.18 2.86
CA ILE A 218 15.54 -6.84 3.78
C ILE A 218 16.13 -8.12 4.39
#